data_AF-A0A2E3FLM1-F1
#
_entry.id   AF-A0A2E3FLM1-F1
#
_cell.length_a   1.000
_cell.length_b   1.000
_cell.length_c   1.000
_cell.angle_alpha   90.00
_cell.angle_beta   90.00
_cell.angle_gamma   90.00
#
_symmetry.space_group_name_H-M   'P 1'
#
loop_
_entity.id
_entity.type
_entity.pdbx_description
1 polymer ?
#
loop_
_entity_poly.entity_id
_entity_poly.type
_entity_poly.pdbx_seq_one_letter_code
_entity_poly.pdbx_strand_id
1 'polypeptide(L)' 'MITPNINRSVPVIGVIKSIKKALKASMDDPFLYTEEEIHKLKKAKRDYEKIEQESRKEQKGGFG' A
#
# COMPACT_ATOMS: atom_id res chain seq x y z
N MET A 1 -0.65 9.04 -21.19
CA MET A 1 -0.11 8.26 -20.05
C MET A 1 -0.13 9.18 -18.83
N ILE A 2 -1.04 8.95 -17.89
CA ILE A 2 -1.15 9.75 -16.67
C ILE A 2 -0.44 8.95 -15.57
N THR A 3 0.79 9.31 -15.24
CA THR A 3 1.45 8.83 -14.02
C THR A 3 0.88 9.63 -12.85
N PRO A 4 0.19 8.99 -11.87
CA PRO A 4 -0.30 9.73 -10.72
C PRO A 4 0.89 10.23 -9.90
N ASN A 5 0.93 11.55 -9.72
CA ASN A 5 1.84 12.23 -8.82
C ASN A 5 1.47 11.80 -7.39
N ILE A 6 2.26 10.87 -6.81
CA ILE A 6 2.07 10.40 -5.43
C ILE A 6 2.51 11.52 -4.52
N ASN A 7 1.55 12.39 -4.21
CA ASN A 7 1.70 13.53 -3.35
C ASN A 7 2.16 13.06 -1.96
N ARG A 8 3.24 13.66 -1.46
CA ARG A 8 4.04 13.31 -0.28
C ARG A 8 3.34 13.46 1.09
N SER A 9 2.01 13.36 1.16
CA SER A 9 1.25 13.61 2.39
C SER A 9 0.24 12.53 2.76
N VAL A 10 0.19 11.40 2.04
CA VAL A 10 -0.71 10.30 2.43
C VAL A 10 -0.03 9.50 3.54
N PRO A 11 -0.60 9.44 4.77
CA PRO A 11 -0.04 8.59 5.81
C PRO A 11 0.01 7.15 5.30
N VAL A 12 1.08 6.42 5.61
CA VAL A 12 1.33 5.02 5.18
C VAL A 12 0.08 4.14 5.41
N ILE A 13 -0.62 4.37 6.52
CA ILE A 13 -1.89 3.73 6.88
C ILE A 13 -3.00 4.00 5.84
N GLY A 14 -3.12 5.24 5.37
CA GLY A 14 -4.06 5.64 4.32
C GLY A 14 -3.79 4.95 2.99
N VAL A 15 -2.51 4.80 2.63
CA VAL A 15 -2.08 4.09 1.42
C VAL A 15 -2.42 2.59 1.52
N ILE A 16 -2.10 1.95 2.65
CA ILE A 16 -2.45 0.54 2.89
C ILE A 16 -3.97 0.33 2.81
N LYS A 17 -4.77 1.24 3.35
CA LYS A 17 -6.24 1.17 3.28
C LYS A 17 -6.76 1.27 1.85
N SER A 18 -6.20 2.16 1.04
CA SER A 18 -6.55 2.29 -0.38
C SER A 18 -6.18 1.03 -1.18
N ILE A 19 -5.01 0.45 -0.94
CA ILE A 19 -4.59 -0.79 -1.60
C ILE A 19 -5.51 -1.96 -1.22
N LYS A 20 -5.89 -2.08 0.06
CA LYS A 20 -6.87 -3.10 0.51
C LYS A 20 -8.22 -2.92 -0.19
N LYS A 21 -8.68 -1.68 -0.38
CA LYS A 21 -9.93 -1.39 -1.10
C LYS A 21 -9.84 -1.79 -2.57
N ALA A 22 -8.74 -1.48 -3.24
CA ALA A 22 -8.50 -1.87 -4.64
C ALA A 22 -8.46 -3.40 -4.81
N LEU A 23 -7.76 -4.11 -3.92
CA LEU A 23 -7.74 -5.59 -3.91
C LEU A 23 -9.11 -6.20 -3.62
N LYS A 24 -9.94 -5.58 -2.77
CA LYS A 24 -11.31 -6.05 -2.55
C LYS A 24 -12.17 -5.85 -3.80
N ALA A 25 -12.07 -4.67 -4.42
CA ALA A 25 -12.80 -4.37 -5.65
C ALA A 25 -12.40 -5.32 -6.79
N SER A 26 -11.13 -5.76 -6.85
CA SER A 26 -10.68 -6.76 -7.83
C SER A 26 -11.24 -8.16 -7.60
N MET A 27 -11.69 -8.47 -6.38
CA MET A 27 -12.35 -9.75 -6.07
C MET A 27 -13.84 -9.71 -6.45
N ASP A 28 -14.46 -8.54 -6.28
CA ASP A 28 -15.87 -8.33 -6.62
C ASP A 28 -16.05 -8.16 -8.15
N ASP A 29 -15.07 -7.57 -8.85
CA ASP A 29 -15.05 -7.38 -10.30
C ASP A 29 -13.72 -7.89 -10.92
N PRO A 30 -13.72 -9.07 -11.57
CA PRO A 30 -12.55 -9.66 -12.20
C PRO A 30 -11.95 -8.85 -13.37
N PHE A 31 -12.70 -7.91 -13.94
CA PHE A 31 -12.24 -7.10 -15.08
C PHE A 31 -11.68 -5.74 -14.67
N LEU A 32 -11.82 -5.39 -13.39
CA LEU A 32 -11.37 -4.11 -12.86
C LEU A 32 -9.85 -3.94 -12.88
N TYR A 33 -9.11 -5.04 -12.70
CA TYR A 33 -7.66 -5.05 -12.71
C TYR A 33 -7.13 -6.32 -13.39
N THR A 34 -6.03 -6.18 -14.13
CA THR A 34 -5.30 -7.32 -14.65
C THR A 34 -4.59 -8.10 -13.54
N GLU A 35 -4.26 -9.37 -13.77
CA GLU A 35 -3.48 -10.18 -12.82
C GLU A 35 -2.14 -9.53 -12.44
N GLU A 36 -1.48 -8.86 -13.40
CA GLU A 36 -0.26 -8.11 -13.16
C GLU A 36 -0.47 -6.93 -12.21
N GLU A 37 -1.56 -6.19 -12.36
CA GLU A 37 -1.92 -5.08 -11.47
C GLU A 37 -2.26 -5.57 -10.08
N ILE A 38 -2.98 -6.69 -9.96
CA ILE A 38 -3.26 -7.34 -8.67
C ILE A 38 -1.95 -7.76 -7.99
N HIS A 39 -0.99 -8.31 -8.75
CA HIS A 39 0.34 -8.64 -8.23
C HIS A 39 1.11 -7.40 -7.76
N LYS A 40 1.08 -6.30 -8.52
CA LYS A 40 1.70 -5.03 -8.13
C LYS A 40 1.06 -4.47 -6.86
N LEU A 41 -0.27 -4.51 -6.73
CA LEU A 41 -1.00 -4.08 -5.54
C LEU A 41 -0.62 -4.92 -4.30
N LYS A 42 -0.54 -6.24 -4.45
CA LYS A 42 -0.09 -7.15 -3.37
C LYS A 42 1.34 -6.85 -2.94
N LYS A 43 2.24 -6.58 -3.88
CA LYS A 43 3.63 -6.22 -3.59
C LYS A 43 3.70 -4.88 -2.86
N ALA A 44 3.04 -3.85 -3.39
CA ALA A 44 2.98 -2.53 -2.77
C ALA A 44 2.44 -2.60 -1.33
N LYS A 45 1.38 -3.38 -1.08
CA LYS A 45 0.86 -3.60 0.29
C LYS A 45 1.96 -4.06 1.25
N ARG A 46 2.75 -5.06 0.86
CA ARG A 46 3.82 -5.62 1.69
C ARG A 46 4.92 -4.58 1.96
N ASP A 47 5.28 -3.79 0.96
CA ASP A 47 6.33 -2.77 1.09
C ASP A 47 5.87 -1.66 2.06
N TYR A 48 4.63 -1.17 1.94
CA TYR A 48 4.10 -0.19 2.88
C TYR A 48 3.91 -0.74 4.30
N GLU A 49 3.52 -2.00 4.47
CA GLU A 49 3.46 -2.65 5.79
C GLU A 49 4.84 -2.76 6.45
N LYS A 50 5.90 -3.02 5.67
CA LYS A 50 7.29 -2.98 6.18
C LYS A 50 7.70 -1.59 6.62
N ILE A 51 7.44 -0.58 5.79
CA ILE A 51 7.74 0.83 6.14
C ILE A 51 7.01 1.24 7.42
N GLU A 52 5.76 0.83 7.60
CA GLU A 52 5.01 1.09 8.84
C GLU A 52 5.67 0.40 10.05
N GLN A 53 6.11 -0.85 9.90
CA GLN A 53 6.77 -1.59 10.98
C GLN A 53 8.14 -1.01 11.33
N GLU A 54 8.93 -0.63 10.33
CA GLU A 54 10.23 0.01 10.51
C GLU A 54 10.07 1.36 11.20
N SER A 55 9.15 2.21 10.74
CA SER A 55 8.84 3.49 11.38
C SER A 55 8.39 3.31 12.84
N ARG A 56 7.57 2.30 13.13
CA ARG A 56 7.18 1.94 14.52
C ARG A 56 8.36 1.44 15.36
N LYS A 57 9.29 0.69 14.76
CA LYS A 57 10.51 0.22 15.45
C LYS A 57 11.46 1.36 15.75
N GLU A 58 11.69 2.27 14.80
CA GLU A 58 12.49 3.48 15.01
C GLU A 58 11.91 4.35 16.13
N GLN A 59 10.58 4.53 16.16
CA GLN A 59 9.91 5.27 17.25
C GLN A 59 10.01 4.57 18.62
N LYS A 60 10.14 3.24 18.65
CA LYS A 60 10.30 2.46 19.90
C LYS A 60 11.75 2.17 20.26
N GLY A 61 12.72 2.49 19.40
CA GLY A 61 14.14 2.20 19.56
C GLY A 61 14.93 3.30 20.29
N GLY A 62 14.28 4.36 20.77
CA GLY A 62 14.90 5.34 21.66
C GLY A 62 14.91 4.84 23.10
N PHE A 63 16.12 4.56 23.62
CA PHE A 63 16.46 4.17 25.00
C PHE A 63 16.24 2.70 25.39
N GLY A 64 17.30 1.92 25.17
CA GLY A 64 17.75 0.85 26.06
C GLY A 64 19.25 0.99 26.24
#